data_AF-A0A971KVF1-F1
#
_entry.id   AF-A0A971KVF1-F1
#
_cell.length_a   1.000
_cell.length_b   1.000
_cell.length_c   1.000
_cell.angle_alpha   90.00
_cell.angle_beta   90.00
_cell.angle_gamma   90.00
#
_symmetry.space_group_name_H-M   'P 1'
#
loop_
_entity.id
_entity.type
_entity.pdbx_description
1 polymer ?
#
loop_
_entity_poly.entity_id
_entity_poly.type
_entity_poly.pdbx_seq_one_letter_code
_entity_poly.pdbx_strand_id
1 'polypeptide(L)'
;MSSHLDYEINKELGECYLFMGELDKAESYYEKAAGSNGVHPDPYLGLATIAVQRGDLGRALSLYQKANDIVPTDKSLAGMGLINAQQGDHSSAFTFFTQALDVNPENMIALFGLVQAAHVLGRTADAIVPLGRYLDLNPTKSEVRYALGGCLSSCGRVEEAKKQLAHTLELDPDYAPATELLSQL
;
A
#
# COMPACT_ATOMS: atom_id res chain seq x y z
N MET A 1 19.34 26.45 -12.43
CA MET A 1 19.63 26.15 -11.00
C MET A 1 18.51 26.61 -10.07
N SER A 2 17.81 27.74 -10.29
CA SER A 2 16.72 28.15 -9.39
C SER A 2 15.51 27.21 -9.41
N SER A 3 15.09 26.73 -10.58
CA SER A 3 13.88 25.90 -10.71
C SER A 3 13.91 24.57 -9.95
N HIS A 4 15.09 23.96 -9.80
CA HIS A 4 15.24 22.72 -9.03
C HIS A 4 15.18 22.98 -7.52
N LEU A 5 15.83 24.06 -7.06
CA LEU A 5 15.75 24.46 -5.66
C LEU A 5 14.32 24.89 -5.28
N ASP A 6 13.63 25.59 -6.17
CA ASP A 6 12.23 25.97 -6.00
C ASP A 6 11.32 24.74 -5.91
N TYR A 7 11.56 23.70 -6.73
CA TYR A 7 10.85 22.42 -6.63
C TYR A 7 11.03 21.78 -5.25
N GLU A 8 12.28 21.57 -4.81
CA GLU A 8 12.57 20.87 -3.55
C GLU A 8 11.96 21.60 -2.35
N ILE A 9 12.12 22.92 -2.28
CA ILE A 9 11.55 23.72 -1.17
C ILE A 9 10.02 23.60 -1.13
N ASN A 10 9.36 23.71 -2.28
CA ASN A 10 7.90 23.61 -2.32
C ASN A 10 7.43 22.18 -2.02
N LYS A 11 8.13 21.14 -2.48
CA LYS A 11 7.83 19.73 -2.15
C LYS A 11 7.93 19.48 -0.64
N GLU A 12 9.04 19.87 -0.03
CA GLU A 12 9.29 19.69 1.41
C GLU A 12 8.30 20.47 2.28
N LEU A 13 7.96 21.71 1.89
CA LEU A 13 6.92 22.48 2.57
C LEU A 13 5.54 21.81 2.44
N GLY A 14 5.21 21.27 1.27
CA GLY A 14 4.00 20.49 1.04
C GLY A 14 3.90 19.29 1.99
N GLU A 15 4.98 18.52 2.12
CA GLU A 15 5.07 17.36 3.02
C GLU A 15 4.91 17.77 4.50
N CYS A 16 5.59 18.83 4.93
CA CYS A 16 5.46 19.35 6.29
C CYS A 16 4.02 19.76 6.62
N TYR A 17 3.36 20.52 5.73
CA TYR A 17 1.96 20.93 5.96
C TYR A 17 0.99 19.76 5.90
N LEU A 18 1.24 18.76 5.04
CA LEU A 18 0.43 17.55 5.01
C LEU A 18 0.54 16.79 6.34
N PHE A 19 1.75 16.65 6.89
CA PHE A 19 1.96 16.02 8.19
C PHE A 19 1.28 16.79 9.34
N MET A 20 1.22 18.12 9.26
CA MET A 20 0.50 18.95 10.22
C MET A 20 -1.03 18.95 10.04
N GLY A 21 -1.56 18.30 9.00
CA GLY A 21 -2.99 18.31 8.67
C GLY A 21 -3.50 19.62 8.06
N GLU A 22 -2.59 20.52 7.70
CA GLU A 22 -2.88 21.83 7.09
C GLU A 22 -3.05 21.67 5.57
N LEU A 23 -4.13 21.00 5.17
CA LEU A 23 -4.30 20.49 3.80
C LEU A 23 -4.29 21.58 2.73
N ASP A 24 -4.86 22.76 3.01
CA ASP A 24 -4.90 23.86 2.05
C ASP A 24 -3.51 24.43 1.77
N LYS A 25 -2.67 24.51 2.81
CA LYS A 25 -1.27 24.95 2.66
C LYS A 25 -0.47 23.89 1.92
N ALA A 26 -0.63 22.61 2.30
CA ALA A 26 0.04 21.49 1.65
C ALA A 26 -0.25 21.45 0.15
N GLU A 27 -1.53 21.59 -0.22
CA GLU A 27 -1.98 21.63 -1.62
C GLU A 27 -1.31 22.79 -2.37
N SER A 28 -1.32 23.99 -1.82
CA SER A 28 -0.70 25.16 -2.46
C SER A 28 0.80 24.95 -2.74
N TYR A 29 1.52 24.34 -1.81
CA TYR A 29 2.95 24.07 -1.99
C TYR A 29 3.21 22.93 -2.98
N TYR A 30 2.43 21.86 -2.96
CA TYR A 30 2.53 20.82 -3.99
C TYR A 30 2.16 21.32 -5.39
N GLU A 31 1.18 22.21 -5.54
CA GLU A 31 0.85 22.84 -6.83
C GLU A 31 2.00 23.68 -7.37
N LYS A 32 2.70 24.43 -6.50
CA LYS A 32 3.91 25.16 -6.87
C LYS A 32 5.02 24.21 -7.32
N ALA A 33 5.24 23.11 -6.58
CA ALA A 33 6.23 22.09 -6.93
C ALA A 33 5.91 21.39 -8.26
N ALA A 34 4.63 21.14 -8.55
CA ALA A 34 4.20 20.57 -9.84
C ALA A 34 4.43 21.56 -11.01
N GLY A 35 4.27 22.86 -10.77
CA GLY A 35 4.43 23.91 -11.78
C GLY A 35 5.87 24.21 -12.21
N SER A 36 6.88 23.80 -11.44
CA SER A 36 8.30 24.13 -11.68
C SER A 36 9.01 23.21 -12.71
N ASN A 37 8.40 22.94 -13.87
CA ASN A 37 8.84 21.93 -14.86
C ASN A 37 8.89 20.50 -14.28
N GLY A 38 7.94 20.16 -13.41
CA GLY A 38 7.91 18.92 -12.62
C GLY A 38 7.89 17.63 -13.45
N VAL A 39 9.08 17.06 -13.65
CA VAL A 39 9.31 15.67 -14.10
C VAL A 39 9.32 14.69 -12.91
N HIS A 40 8.70 15.07 -11.80
CA HIS A 40 8.72 14.31 -10.55
C HIS A 40 7.30 13.87 -10.15
N PRO A 41 7.14 12.61 -9.70
CA PRO A 41 5.84 12.10 -9.27
C PRO A 41 5.39 12.64 -7.92
N ASP A 42 6.31 13.06 -7.05
CA ASP A 42 6.08 13.37 -5.63
C ASP A 42 5.00 14.44 -5.37
N PRO A 43 4.96 15.59 -6.09
CA PRO A 43 3.90 16.57 -5.88
C PRO A 43 2.52 16.01 -6.22
N TYR A 44 2.41 15.19 -7.26
CA TYR A 44 1.15 14.55 -7.66
C TYR A 44 0.72 13.50 -6.64
N LEU A 45 1.67 12.76 -6.03
CA LEU A 45 1.38 11.84 -4.91
C LEU A 45 0.86 12.60 -3.67
N GLY A 46 1.47 13.74 -3.35
CA GLY A 46 1.04 14.61 -2.26
C GLY A 46 -0.38 15.15 -2.48
N LEU A 47 -0.64 15.70 -3.67
CA LEU A 47 -1.97 16.18 -4.07
C LEU A 47 -3.01 15.05 -4.07
N ALA A 48 -2.65 13.85 -4.54
CA ALA A 48 -3.55 12.70 -4.54
C ALA A 48 -3.92 12.31 -3.11
N THR A 49 -2.95 12.31 -2.19
CA THR A 49 -3.18 12.03 -0.77
C THR A 49 -4.15 13.04 -0.14
N ILE A 50 -3.99 14.33 -0.46
CA ILE A 50 -4.91 15.38 -0.01
C ILE A 50 -6.32 15.15 -0.58
N ALA A 51 -6.43 14.80 -1.86
CA ALA A 51 -7.72 14.51 -2.48
C ALA A 51 -8.42 13.31 -1.83
N VAL A 52 -7.68 12.24 -1.48
CA VAL A 52 -8.22 11.11 -0.71
C VAL A 52 -8.74 11.56 0.65
N GLN A 53 -7.97 12.38 1.40
CA GLN A 53 -8.39 12.86 2.72
C GLN A 53 -9.65 13.73 2.66
N ARG A 54 -9.88 14.43 1.55
CA ARG A 54 -11.10 15.20 1.29
C ARG A 54 -12.26 14.37 0.70
N GLY A 55 -12.04 13.08 0.47
CA GLY A 55 -13.04 12.18 -0.12
C GLY A 55 -13.24 12.34 -1.64
N ASP A 56 -12.41 13.14 -2.32
CA ASP A 56 -12.47 13.30 -3.77
C ASP A 56 -11.64 12.22 -4.47
N LEU A 57 -12.19 11.01 -4.50
CA LEU A 57 -11.53 9.84 -5.07
C LEU A 57 -11.29 9.97 -6.58
N GLY A 58 -12.14 10.72 -7.30
CA GLY A 58 -11.98 10.93 -8.75
C GLY A 58 -10.76 11.80 -9.06
N ARG A 59 -10.60 12.90 -8.30
CA ARG A 59 -9.39 13.73 -8.39
C ARG A 59 -8.15 12.97 -7.93
N ALA A 60 -8.25 12.21 -6.83
CA ALA A 60 -7.14 11.40 -6.33
C ALA A 60 -6.64 10.39 -7.37
N LEU A 61 -7.55 9.65 -8.02
CA LEU A 61 -7.20 8.68 -9.06
C LEU A 61 -6.48 9.35 -10.23
N SER A 62 -7.00 10.50 -10.67
CA SER A 62 -6.38 11.28 -11.76
C SER A 62 -4.98 11.76 -11.42
N LEU A 63 -4.74 12.13 -10.15
CA LEU A 63 -3.42 12.58 -9.67
C LEU A 63 -2.44 11.42 -9.50
N TYR A 64 -2.88 10.26 -8.99
CA TYR A 64 -2.05 9.06 -8.96
C TYR A 64 -1.68 8.59 -10.37
N GLN A 65 -2.60 8.66 -11.33
CA GLN A 65 -2.30 8.34 -12.72
C GLN A 65 -1.24 9.29 -13.29
N LYS A 66 -1.37 10.61 -13.07
CA LYS A 66 -0.34 11.57 -13.47
C LYS A 66 1.03 11.27 -12.86
N ALA A 67 1.08 10.92 -11.57
CA ALA A 67 2.33 10.51 -10.93
C ALA A 67 2.93 9.28 -11.60
N ASN A 68 2.09 8.27 -11.85
CA ASN A 68 2.49 7.01 -12.48
C ASN A 68 2.95 7.17 -13.94
N ASP A 69 2.35 8.09 -14.69
CA ASP A 69 2.72 8.41 -16.08
C ASP A 69 4.11 9.06 -16.18
N ILE A 70 4.57 9.73 -15.11
CA ILE A 70 5.93 10.27 -15.02
C ILE A 70 6.90 9.12 -14.74
N VAL A 71 6.71 8.44 -13.61
CA VAL A 71 7.45 7.24 -13.22
C VAL A 71 6.50 6.39 -12.36
N PRO A 72 6.27 5.11 -12.70
CA PRO A 72 5.53 4.21 -11.84
C PRO A 72 6.19 4.10 -10.47
N THR A 73 5.43 4.39 -9.41
CA THR A 73 5.89 4.23 -8.02
C THR A 73 4.95 3.30 -7.27
N ASP A 74 5.48 2.58 -6.30
CA ASP A 74 4.68 1.73 -5.41
C ASP A 74 3.56 2.52 -4.71
N LYS A 75 3.83 3.77 -4.30
CA LYS A 75 2.83 4.68 -3.72
C LYS A 75 1.70 5.02 -4.70
N SER A 76 2.02 5.37 -5.96
CA SER A 76 0.98 5.66 -6.96
C SER A 76 0.12 4.44 -7.25
N LEU A 77 0.76 3.28 -7.43
CA LEU A 77 0.09 2.02 -7.75
C LEU A 77 -0.78 1.56 -6.56
N ALA A 78 -0.27 1.60 -5.33
CA ALA A 78 -1.04 1.27 -4.14
C ALA A 78 -2.22 2.23 -3.95
N GLY A 79 -2.04 3.53 -4.20
CA GLY A 79 -3.11 4.53 -4.14
C GLY A 79 -4.25 4.24 -5.15
N MET A 80 -3.90 3.92 -6.41
CA MET A 80 -4.88 3.48 -7.41
C MET A 80 -5.56 2.18 -6.98
N GLY A 81 -4.81 1.22 -6.43
CA GLY A 81 -5.34 -0.03 -5.91
C GLY A 81 -6.39 0.17 -4.81
N LEU A 82 -6.10 1.04 -3.83
CA LEU A 82 -7.04 1.39 -2.75
C LEU A 82 -8.33 2.01 -3.28
N ILE A 83 -8.23 2.95 -4.22
CA ILE A 83 -9.40 3.62 -4.81
C ILE A 83 -10.27 2.60 -5.56
N ASN A 84 -9.67 1.73 -6.37
CA ASN A 84 -10.40 0.69 -7.10
C ASN A 84 -11.08 -0.30 -6.14
N ALA A 85 -10.39 -0.71 -5.07
CA ALA A 85 -10.96 -1.58 -4.05
C ALA A 85 -12.17 -0.94 -3.36
N GLN A 86 -12.10 0.36 -3.06
CA GLN A 86 -13.21 1.11 -2.46
C GLN A 86 -14.40 1.26 -3.42
N GLN A 87 -14.14 1.32 -4.73
CA GLN A 87 -15.17 1.36 -5.78
C GLN A 87 -15.75 -0.04 -6.10
N GLY A 88 -15.24 -1.10 -5.48
CA GLY A 88 -15.67 -2.48 -5.71
C GLY A 88 -15.00 -3.15 -6.92
N ASP A 89 -14.12 -2.46 -7.64
CA ASP A 89 -13.30 -3.07 -8.70
C ASP A 89 -12.08 -3.78 -8.08
N HIS A 90 -12.35 -4.91 -7.44
CA HIS A 90 -11.32 -5.72 -6.81
C HIS A 90 -10.35 -6.33 -7.82
N SER A 91 -10.75 -6.50 -9.08
CA SER A 91 -9.88 -7.01 -10.14
C SER A 91 -8.77 -6.00 -10.47
N SER A 92 -9.14 -4.74 -10.73
CA SER A 92 -8.17 -3.68 -10.95
C SER A 92 -7.32 -3.42 -9.71
N ALA A 93 -7.94 -3.45 -8.52
CA ALA A 93 -7.22 -3.31 -7.26
C ALA A 93 -6.12 -4.37 -7.10
N PHE A 94 -6.45 -5.64 -7.34
CA PHE A 94 -5.48 -6.74 -7.31
C PHE A 94 -4.30 -6.48 -8.25
N THR A 95 -4.58 -6.07 -9.50
CA THR A 95 -3.53 -5.74 -10.47
C THR A 95 -2.62 -4.62 -9.99
N PHE A 96 -3.18 -3.51 -9.50
CA PHE A 96 -2.40 -2.38 -9.03
C PHE A 96 -1.57 -2.71 -7.78
N PHE A 97 -2.12 -3.47 -6.83
CA PHE A 97 -1.35 -3.92 -5.67
C PHE A 97 -0.22 -4.87 -6.05
N THR A 98 -0.44 -5.76 -7.02
CA THR A 98 0.61 -6.65 -7.54
C THR A 98 1.75 -5.83 -8.15
N GLN A 99 1.41 -4.85 -9.01
CA GLN A 99 2.40 -3.95 -9.62
C GLN A 99 3.14 -3.11 -8.57
N ALA A 100 2.45 -2.65 -7.52
CA ALA A 100 3.09 -1.91 -6.43
C ALA A 100 4.14 -2.76 -5.71
N LEU A 101 3.87 -4.06 -5.50
CA LEU A 101 4.81 -5.00 -4.87
C LEU A 101 5.95 -5.42 -5.81
N ASP A 102 5.75 -5.36 -7.12
CA ASP A 102 6.82 -5.53 -8.10
C ASP A 102 7.82 -4.35 -8.05
N VAL A 103 7.32 -3.13 -7.79
CA VAL A 103 8.17 -1.94 -7.60
C VAL A 103 8.84 -1.95 -6.22
N ASN A 104 8.07 -2.22 -5.16
CA ASN A 104 8.55 -2.26 -3.79
C ASN A 104 7.91 -3.44 -3.03
N PRO A 105 8.64 -4.55 -2.87
CA PRO A 105 8.14 -5.73 -2.15
C PRO A 105 7.79 -5.48 -0.68
N GLU A 106 8.26 -4.39 -0.07
CA GLU A 106 8.04 -4.04 1.34
C GLU A 106 6.85 -3.11 1.55
N ASN A 107 6.08 -2.78 0.49
CA ASN A 107 4.91 -1.92 0.61
C ASN A 107 3.74 -2.64 1.32
N MET A 108 3.61 -2.42 2.63
CA MET A 108 2.58 -3.04 3.48
C MET A 108 1.15 -2.73 3.04
N ILE A 109 0.90 -1.52 2.52
CA ILE A 109 -0.42 -1.13 2.03
C ILE A 109 -0.80 -2.00 0.82
N ALA A 110 0.13 -2.15 -0.12
CA ALA A 110 -0.08 -3.01 -1.28
C ALA A 110 -0.18 -4.49 -0.89
N LEU A 111 0.61 -4.94 0.07
CA LEU A 111 0.60 -6.34 0.51
C LEU A 111 -0.74 -6.74 1.11
N PHE A 112 -1.26 -5.99 2.08
CA PHE A 112 -2.56 -6.29 2.67
C PHE A 112 -3.73 -5.99 1.72
N GLY A 113 -3.60 -4.94 0.88
CA GLY A 113 -4.56 -4.68 -0.18
C GLY A 113 -4.68 -5.84 -1.16
N LEU A 114 -3.55 -6.45 -1.53
CA LEU A 114 -3.51 -7.64 -2.37
C LEU A 114 -4.20 -8.82 -1.70
N VAL A 115 -3.91 -9.10 -0.42
CA VAL A 115 -4.56 -10.18 0.35
C VAL A 115 -6.08 -9.99 0.36
N GLN A 116 -6.55 -8.78 0.64
CA GLN A 116 -7.98 -8.48 0.68
C GLN A 116 -8.63 -8.65 -0.69
N ALA A 117 -8.04 -8.08 -1.74
CA ALA A 117 -8.55 -8.21 -3.11
C ALA A 117 -8.54 -9.68 -3.57
N ALA A 118 -7.47 -10.42 -3.27
CA ALA A 118 -7.35 -11.84 -3.57
C ALA A 118 -8.46 -12.66 -2.89
N HIS A 119 -8.74 -12.40 -1.61
CA HIS A 119 -9.81 -13.08 -0.88
C HIS A 119 -11.19 -12.84 -1.53
N VAL A 120 -11.53 -11.59 -1.85
CA VAL A 120 -12.82 -11.25 -2.50
C VAL A 120 -12.96 -11.91 -3.87
N LEU A 121 -11.87 -12.03 -4.62
CA LEU A 121 -11.84 -12.67 -5.93
C LEU A 121 -11.77 -14.21 -5.88
N GLY A 122 -11.67 -14.82 -4.69
CA GLY A 122 -11.42 -16.26 -4.55
C GLY A 122 -10.03 -16.71 -5.03
N ARG A 123 -9.08 -15.77 -5.10
CA ARG A 123 -7.70 -15.94 -5.59
C ARG A 123 -6.67 -15.92 -4.46
N THR A 124 -7.06 -16.31 -3.25
CA THR A 124 -6.23 -16.22 -2.03
C THR A 124 -4.84 -16.88 -2.17
N ALA A 125 -4.73 -17.94 -2.99
CA ALA A 125 -3.46 -18.61 -3.27
C ALA A 125 -2.40 -17.67 -3.87
N ASP A 126 -2.83 -16.67 -4.65
CA ASP A 126 -1.93 -15.73 -5.34
C ASP A 126 -1.20 -14.79 -4.37
N ALA A 127 -1.73 -14.60 -3.15
CA ALA A 127 -1.12 -13.75 -2.14
C ALA A 127 -0.01 -14.46 -1.33
N ILE A 128 0.08 -15.80 -1.39
CA ILE A 128 1.03 -16.58 -0.59
C ILE A 128 2.49 -16.23 -0.94
N VAL A 129 2.82 -16.12 -2.24
CA VAL A 129 4.18 -15.83 -2.69
C VAL A 129 4.62 -14.40 -2.31
N PRO A 130 3.81 -13.35 -2.56
CA PRO A 130 4.14 -12.00 -2.07
C PRO A 130 4.35 -11.91 -0.56
N LEU A 131 3.49 -12.56 0.24
CA LEU A 131 3.64 -12.62 1.70
C LEU A 131 4.95 -13.29 2.12
N GLY A 132 5.31 -14.41 1.47
CA GLY A 132 6.59 -15.09 1.68
C GLY A 132 7.79 -14.19 1.36
N ARG A 133 7.78 -13.55 0.18
CA ARG A 133 8.86 -12.62 -0.23
C ARG A 133 9.02 -11.45 0.75
N TYR A 134 7.92 -10.92 1.27
CA TYR A 134 7.98 -9.87 2.29
C TYR A 134 8.65 -10.39 3.57
N LEU A 135 8.30 -11.60 4.03
CA LEU A 135 8.88 -12.20 5.24
C LEU A 135 10.34 -12.63 5.08
N ASP A 136 10.79 -12.94 3.86
CA ASP A 136 12.21 -13.17 3.59
C ASP A 136 13.06 -11.91 3.88
N LEU A 137 12.49 -10.72 3.64
CA LEU A 137 13.10 -9.42 3.95
C LEU A 137 12.86 -8.99 5.41
N ASN A 138 11.67 -9.31 5.94
CA ASN A 138 11.18 -8.86 7.24
C ASN A 138 10.70 -10.04 8.10
N PRO A 139 11.62 -10.90 8.60
CA PRO A 139 11.26 -12.18 9.21
C PRO A 139 10.47 -12.06 10.51
N THR A 140 10.51 -10.90 11.18
CA THR A 140 9.91 -10.67 12.51
C THR A 140 8.52 -10.01 12.45
N LYS A 141 7.93 -9.82 11.25
CA LYS A 141 6.63 -9.17 11.10
C LYS A 141 5.48 -10.15 11.35
N SER A 142 5.05 -10.23 12.60
CA SER A 142 3.98 -11.12 13.09
C SER A 142 2.68 -10.97 12.32
N GLU A 143 2.28 -9.75 11.96
CA GLU A 143 1.03 -9.47 11.22
C GLU A 143 1.05 -10.07 9.82
N VAL A 144 2.19 -9.99 9.13
CA VAL A 144 2.35 -10.56 7.78
C VAL A 144 2.41 -12.08 7.84
N ARG A 145 3.08 -12.62 8.85
CA ARG A 145 3.13 -14.07 9.08
C ARG A 145 1.75 -14.65 9.42
N TYR A 146 0.96 -13.92 10.22
CA TYR A 146 -0.44 -14.25 10.47
C TYR A 146 -1.26 -14.25 9.17
N ALA A 147 -1.13 -13.21 8.34
CA ALA A 147 -1.82 -13.15 7.05
C ALA A 147 -1.44 -14.31 6.12
N LEU A 148 -0.16 -14.72 6.11
CA LEU A 148 0.29 -15.91 5.39
C LEU A 148 -0.39 -17.18 5.92
N GLY A 149 -0.44 -17.36 7.24
CA GLY A 149 -1.17 -18.46 7.88
C GLY A 149 -2.66 -18.50 7.49
N GLY A 150 -3.33 -17.34 7.49
CA GLY A 150 -4.72 -17.21 7.05
C GLY A 150 -4.93 -17.57 5.58
N CYS A 151 -4.02 -17.13 4.70
CA CYS A 151 -4.08 -17.48 3.27
C CYS A 151 -3.86 -18.98 3.04
N LEU A 152 -2.88 -19.59 3.73
CA LEU A 152 -2.60 -21.02 3.65
C LEU A 152 -3.79 -21.85 4.14
N SER A 153 -4.38 -21.46 5.27
CA SER A 153 -5.58 -22.10 5.83
C SER A 153 -6.74 -22.08 4.83
N SER A 154 -7.03 -20.90 4.25
CA SER A 154 -8.09 -20.72 3.25
C SER A 154 -7.87 -21.55 1.98
N CYS A 155 -6.61 -21.88 1.66
CA CYS A 155 -6.26 -22.73 0.52
C CYS A 155 -6.21 -24.24 0.87
N GLY A 156 -6.61 -24.64 2.09
CA GLY A 156 -6.56 -26.03 2.56
C GLY A 156 -5.17 -26.53 2.92
N ARG A 157 -4.15 -25.66 2.98
CA ARG A 157 -2.77 -25.99 3.35
C ARG A 157 -2.59 -25.91 4.87
N VAL A 158 -3.37 -26.71 5.58
CA VAL A 158 -3.56 -26.62 7.05
C VAL A 158 -2.26 -26.75 7.83
N GLU A 159 -1.43 -27.76 7.54
CA GLU A 159 -0.17 -27.97 8.28
C GLU A 159 0.80 -26.80 8.12
N GLU A 160 0.87 -26.21 6.93
CA GLU A 160 1.70 -25.02 6.69
C GLU A 160 1.14 -23.80 7.40
N ALA A 161 -0.19 -23.64 7.44
CA ALA A 161 -0.84 -22.58 8.21
C ALA A 161 -0.51 -22.69 9.71
N LYS A 162 -0.65 -23.89 10.30
CA LYS A 162 -0.31 -24.14 11.71
C LYS A 162 1.13 -23.75 12.03
N LYS A 163 2.08 -24.11 11.14
CA LYS A 163 3.49 -23.74 11.30
C LYS A 163 3.68 -22.22 11.33
N GLN A 164 3.03 -21.48 10.41
CA GLN A 164 3.16 -20.01 10.40
C GLN A 164 2.55 -19.37 11.65
N LEU A 165 1.38 -19.84 12.08
CA LEU A 165 0.69 -19.32 13.27
C LEU A 165 1.47 -19.63 14.56
N ALA A 166 2.05 -20.82 14.69
CA ALA A 166 2.92 -21.16 15.80
C ALA A 166 4.14 -20.22 15.86
N HIS A 167 4.79 -19.96 14.73
CA HIS A 167 5.88 -18.99 14.68
C HIS A 167 5.42 -17.55 14.99
N THR A 168 4.21 -17.15 14.60
CA THR A 168 3.65 -15.85 15.03
C THR A 168 3.59 -15.78 16.55
N LEU A 169 3.13 -16.84 17.23
CA LEU A 169 3.05 -16.91 18.69
C LEU A 169 4.41 -17.07 19.40
N GLU A 170 5.43 -17.59 18.71
CA GLU A 170 6.82 -17.56 19.22
C GLU A 170 7.38 -16.14 19.26
N LEU A 171 7.03 -15.31 18.27
CA LEU A 171 7.48 -13.91 18.17
C LEU A 171 6.64 -12.97 19.03
N ASP A 172 5.33 -13.20 19.08
CA ASP A 172 4.35 -12.44 19.86
C ASP A 172 3.34 -13.40 20.52
N PRO A 173 3.65 -13.88 21.74
CA PRO A 173 2.79 -14.83 22.46
C PRO A 173 1.36 -14.34 22.73
N ASP A 174 1.15 -13.02 22.73
CA ASP A 174 -0.14 -12.39 23.03
C ASP A 174 -0.93 -12.03 21.75
N TYR A 175 -0.48 -12.48 20.57
CA TYR A 175 -1.15 -12.23 19.29
C TYR A 175 -2.47 -13.02 19.17
N ALA A 176 -3.52 -12.51 19.82
CA ALA A 176 -4.81 -13.17 19.95
C ALA A 176 -5.41 -13.70 18.62
N PRO A 177 -5.33 -12.99 17.47
CA PRO A 177 -5.86 -13.51 16.21
C PRO A 177 -5.19 -14.81 15.75
N ALA A 178 -3.90 -14.99 16.05
CA ALA A 178 -3.17 -16.21 15.67
C ALA A 178 -3.58 -17.40 16.53
N THR A 179 -3.76 -17.20 17.85
CA THR A 179 -4.28 -18.22 18.77
C THR A 179 -5.68 -18.67 18.38
N GLU A 180 -6.57 -17.71 18.07
CA GLU A 180 -7.93 -18.01 17.64
C GLU A 180 -7.94 -18.84 16.35
N LEU A 181 -7.23 -18.40 15.30
CA LEU A 181 -7.17 -19.13 14.04
C LEU A 181 -6.54 -20.52 14.21
N LEU A 182 -5.48 -20.64 15.02
CA LEU A 182 -4.83 -21.92 15.26
C LEU A 182 -5.77 -22.93 15.95
N SER A 183 -6.66 -22.45 16.84
CA SER A 183 -7.63 -23.31 17.54
C SER A 183 -8.73 -23.87 16.62
N GLN A 184 -8.93 -23.27 15.44
CA GLN A 184 -9.94 -23.65 14.47
C GLN A 184 -9.41 -24.63 13.39
N LEU A 185 -8.09 -24.89 13.38
CA LEU A 185 -7.38 -25.72 12.40
C LEU A 185 -7.00 -27.10 12.94
#